data_AF-A0A7X2PND1-F1
#
_entry.id   AF-A0A7X2PND1-F1
#
_cell.length_a   1.000
_cell.length_b   1.000
_cell.length_c   1.000
_cell.angle_alpha   90.00
_cell.angle_beta   90.00
_cell.angle_gamma   90.00
#
_symmetry.space_group_name_H-M   'P 1'
#
loop_
_entity.id
_entity.type
_entity.pdbx_description
1 polymer ?
#
loop_
_entity_poly.entity_id
_entity_poly.type
_entity_poly.pdbx_seq_one_letter_code
_entity_poly.pdbx_strand_id
1 'polypeptide(L)'
;MDRFLDNAARIFEGGQSAVQAGCSTSAWTVLIAREGGIRMVADSDWPLDSLARESGAEMAYRVSVNASRILVDGISHGRRCALQSEPPEAIFRRLLPDRRQYQLA
;
A
#
# COMPACT_ATOMS: atom_id res chain seq x y z
N MET A 1 -19.66 1.24 -1.01
CA MET A 1 -18.21 1.31 -0.76
C MET A 1 -17.51 1.45 -2.11
N ASP A 2 -16.46 2.26 -2.19
CA ASP A 2 -15.70 2.45 -3.43
C ASP A 2 -14.77 1.26 -3.71
N ARG A 3 -15.02 0.55 -4.83
CA ARG A 3 -14.28 -0.68 -5.20
C ARG A 3 -12.78 -0.44 -5.39
N PHE A 4 -12.38 0.77 -5.81
CA PHE A 4 -10.98 1.15 -5.94
C PHE A 4 -10.28 1.19 -4.57
N LEU A 5 -10.92 1.78 -3.56
CA LEU A 5 -10.35 1.85 -2.20
C LEU A 5 -10.45 0.50 -1.48
N ASP A 6 -11.52 -0.27 -1.69
CA ASP A 6 -11.66 -1.62 -1.13
C ASP A 6 -10.55 -2.55 -1.61
N ASN A 7 -10.24 -2.52 -2.91
CA ASN A 7 -9.12 -3.27 -3.47
C ASN A 7 -7.77 -2.81 -2.89
N ALA A 8 -7.55 -1.50 -2.76
CA ALA A 8 -6.33 -0.96 -2.15
C ALA A 8 -6.16 -1.49 -0.72
N ALA A 9 -7.22 -1.48 0.09
CA ALA A 9 -7.21 -1.96 1.46
C ALA A 9 -6.89 -3.46 1.55
N ARG A 10 -7.52 -4.30 0.71
CA ARG A 10 -7.23 -5.74 0.66
C ARG A 10 -5.79 -6.05 0.24
N ILE A 11 -5.28 -5.32 -0.76
CA ILE A 11 -3.89 -5.46 -1.22
C ILE A 11 -2.92 -5.06 -0.11
N PHE A 12 -3.24 -3.99 0.61
CA PHE A 12 -2.45 -3.51 1.74
C PHE A 12 -2.42 -4.53 2.89
N GLU A 13 -3.56 -5.09 3.29
CA GLU A 13 -3.64 -6.15 4.31
C GLU A 13 -2.88 -7.43 3.90
N GLY A 14 -3.06 -7.86 2.65
CA GLY A 14 -2.34 -9.03 2.11
C GLY A 14 -0.83 -8.81 2.08
N GLY A 15 -0.38 -7.62 1.67
CA GLY A 15 1.03 -7.27 1.66
C GLY A 15 1.63 -7.17 3.07
N GLN A 16 0.90 -6.63 4.06
CA GLN A 16 1.34 -6.66 5.45
C GLN A 16 1.55 -8.09 5.95
N SER A 17 0.60 -8.98 5.64
CA SER A 17 0.67 -10.38 6.04
C SER A 17 1.89 -11.09 5.40
N ALA A 18 2.18 -10.80 4.13
CA ALA A 18 3.34 -11.34 3.43
C ALA A 18 4.67 -10.86 4.06
N VAL A 19 4.77 -9.57 4.39
CA VAL A 19 5.95 -9.01 5.08
C VAL A 19 6.14 -9.64 6.45
N GLN A 20 5.08 -9.82 7.23
CA GLN A 20 5.14 -10.48 8.54
C GLN A 20 5.56 -11.95 8.45
N ALA A 21 5.19 -12.64 7.37
CA ALA A 21 5.59 -14.02 7.10
C ALA A 21 7.04 -14.15 6.58
N GLY A 22 7.76 -13.04 6.38
CA GLY A 22 9.13 -13.03 5.88
C GLY A 22 9.25 -13.32 4.38
N CYS A 23 8.18 -13.12 3.60
CA CYS A 23 8.26 -13.20 2.14
C CYS A 23 9.13 -12.07 1.57
N SER A 24 9.71 -12.33 0.39
CA SER A 24 10.55 -11.38 -0.36
C SER A 24 9.93 -9.98 -0.43
N THR A 25 10.75 -8.96 -0.23
CA THR A 25 10.38 -7.54 -0.22
C THR A 25 10.49 -6.86 -1.58
N SER A 26 10.76 -7.61 -2.66
CA SER A 26 10.73 -7.12 -4.04
C SER A 26 9.43 -6.37 -4.32
N ALA A 27 9.45 -5.25 -5.02
CA ALA A 27 8.23 -4.49 -5.30
C ALA A 27 7.37 -5.24 -6.33
N TRP A 28 6.05 -5.12 -6.24
CA TRP A 28 5.15 -5.71 -7.24
C TRP A 28 4.00 -4.78 -7.60
N THR A 29 3.47 -4.97 -8.80
CA THR A 29 2.32 -4.24 -9.33
C THR A 29 1.17 -5.21 -9.55
N VAL A 30 -0.03 -4.84 -9.10
CA VAL A 30 -1.29 -5.54 -9.33
C VAL A 30 -2.11 -4.73 -10.33
N LEU A 31 -2.44 -5.34 -11.45
CA LEU A 31 -3.25 -4.76 -12.52
C LEU A 31 -4.59 -5.48 -12.53
N ILE A 32 -5.68 -4.72 -12.43
CA ILE A 32 -7.04 -5.27 -12.44
C ILE A 32 -7.77 -4.71 -13.66
N ALA A 33 -8.11 -5.60 -14.58
CA ALA A 33 -8.91 -5.28 -15.76
C ALA A 33 -10.38 -5.09 -15.41
N ARG A 34 -11.14 -4.48 -16.32
CA ARG A 34 -12.55 -4.12 -16.09
C ARG A 34 -13.44 -5.34 -15.85
N GLU A 35 -13.15 -6.41 -16.57
CA GLU A 35 -13.78 -7.73 -16.45
C GLU A 35 -13.35 -8.50 -15.19
N GLY A 36 -12.46 -7.94 -14.37
CA GLY A 36 -11.99 -8.54 -13.13
C GLY A 36 -10.74 -9.42 -13.28
N GLY A 37 -10.14 -9.49 -14.47
CA GLY A 37 -8.86 -10.16 -14.67
C GLY A 37 -7.76 -9.51 -13.82
N ILE A 38 -7.01 -10.33 -13.08
CA ILE A 38 -5.90 -9.86 -12.22
C ILE A 38 -4.58 -10.31 -12.85
N ARG A 39 -3.67 -9.36 -13.04
CA ARG A 39 -2.29 -9.62 -13.47
C ARG A 39 -1.32 -9.06 -12.44
N MET A 40 -0.33 -9.85 -12.05
CA MET A 40 0.76 -9.40 -11.19
C MET A 40 2.04 -9.24 -12.01
N VAL A 41 2.79 -8.17 -11.73
CA VAL A 41 4.10 -7.88 -12.34
C VAL A 41 5.08 -7.60 -11.21
N ALA A 42 6.11 -8.43 -11.07
CA ALA A 42 7.19 -8.20 -10.11
C ALA A 42 8.25 -7.29 -10.71
N ASP A 43 8.92 -6.49 -9.87
CA ASP A 43 10.13 -5.71 -10.18
C ASP A 43 10.04 -4.94 -11.51
N SER A 44 8.98 -4.13 -11.65
CA SER A 44 8.78 -3.28 -12.83
C SER A 44 9.13 -1.83 -12.54
N ASP A 45 10.05 -1.30 -13.33
CA ASP A 45 10.47 0.11 -13.28
C ASP A 45 9.53 1.06 -14.04
N TRP A 46 8.51 0.51 -14.72
CA TRP A 46 7.58 1.32 -15.48
C TRP A 46 6.70 2.17 -14.54
N PRO A 47 6.38 3.43 -14.89
CA PRO A 47 5.42 4.22 -14.13
C PRO A 47 4.06 3.51 -14.04
N LEU A 48 3.38 3.64 -12.90
CA LEU A 48 2.09 2.97 -12.65
C LEU A 48 1.01 3.40 -13.67
N ASP A 49 0.99 4.69 -14.03
CA ASP A 49 0.10 5.23 -15.07
C ASP A 49 0.36 4.59 -16.45
N SER A 50 1.63 4.39 -16.81
CA SER A 50 2.01 3.72 -18.06
C SER A 50 1.58 2.26 -18.06
N LEU A 51 1.81 1.54 -16.97
CA LEU A 51 1.37 0.13 -16.87
C LEU A 51 -0.14 0.00 -17.01
N ALA A 52 -0.93 0.84 -16.33
CA ALA A 52 -2.38 0.77 -16.45
C ALA A 52 -2.86 1.04 -17.88
N ARG A 53 -2.25 2.03 -18.55
CA ARG A 53 -2.59 2.37 -19.94
C ARG A 53 -2.24 1.24 -20.91
N GLU A 54 -1.01 0.73 -20.88
CA GLU A 54 -0.55 -0.31 -21.81
C GLU A 54 -1.25 -1.65 -21.57
N SER A 55 -1.60 -1.97 -20.32
CA SER A 55 -2.31 -3.21 -20.02
C SER A 55 -3.82 -3.12 -20.20
N GLY A 56 -4.38 -1.92 -20.39
CA GLY A 56 -5.82 -1.67 -20.35
C GLY A 56 -6.45 -1.92 -18.97
N ALA A 57 -5.68 -1.80 -17.89
CA ALA A 57 -6.21 -2.04 -16.55
C ALA A 57 -7.14 -0.89 -16.12
N GLU A 58 -8.27 -1.26 -15.51
CA GLU A 58 -9.20 -0.31 -14.91
C GLU A 58 -8.64 0.29 -13.61
N MET A 59 -7.88 -0.54 -12.87
CA MET A 59 -7.21 -0.18 -11.64
C MET A 59 -5.81 -0.77 -11.62
N ALA A 60 -4.84 0.00 -11.18
CA ALA A 60 -3.47 -0.47 -10.99
C ALA A 60 -2.97 -0.07 -9.61
N TYR A 61 -2.25 -0.98 -8.96
CA TYR A 61 -1.70 -0.78 -7.63
C TYR A 61 -0.22 -1.17 -7.61
N ARG A 62 0.64 -0.33 -7.05
CA ARG A 62 2.02 -0.67 -6.77
C ARG A 62 2.20 -0.90 -5.29
N VAL A 63 2.73 -2.06 -4.94
CA VAL A 63 3.15 -2.38 -3.59
C VAL A 63 4.66 -2.24 -3.52
N SER A 64 5.12 -1.48 -2.53
CA SER A 64 6.54 -1.32 -2.23
C SER A 64 6.77 -1.59 -0.76
N VAL A 65 7.81 -2.35 -0.47
CA VAL A 65 8.21 -2.67 0.90
C VAL A 65 9.56 -2.03 1.18
N ASN A 66 9.58 -1.12 2.16
CA ASN A 66 10.79 -0.43 2.60
C ASN A 66 11.04 -0.80 4.07
N ALA A 67 12.07 -1.62 4.30
CA ALA A 67 12.35 -2.25 5.59
C ALA A 67 11.13 -3.03 6.12
N SER A 68 10.40 -2.48 7.08
CA SER A 68 9.18 -3.06 7.66
C SER A 68 7.90 -2.30 7.28
N ARG A 69 8.00 -1.32 6.37
CA ARG A 69 6.86 -0.50 5.95
C ARG A 69 6.35 -0.97 4.60
N ILE A 70 5.04 -1.06 4.50
CA ILE A 70 4.35 -1.28 3.23
C ILE A 70 3.74 0.04 2.76
N LEU A 71 3.90 0.32 1.47
CA LEU A 71 3.23 1.38 0.74
C LEU A 71 2.46 0.75 -0.41
N VAL A 72 1.20 1.16 -0.57
CA VAL A 72 0.36 0.80 -1.71
C VAL A 72 -0.09 2.07 -2.40
N ASP A 73 0.46 2.36 -3.57
CA ASP A 73 -0.02 3.42 -4.46
C ASP A 73 -1.05 2.83 -5.42
N GLY A 74 -2.18 3.50 -5.62
CA GLY A 74 -3.23 3.06 -6.52
C GLY A 74 -3.65 4.14 -7.51
N ILE A 75 -4.05 3.75 -8.71
CA ILE A 75 -4.66 4.63 -9.70
C ILE A 75 -5.91 3.99 -10.32
N SER A 76 -6.91 4.81 -10.64
CA SER A 76 -8.08 4.42 -11.44
C SER A 76 -8.79 5.64 -12.00
N HIS A 77 -9.04 5.69 -13.30
CA HIS A 77 -9.83 6.76 -13.97
C HIS A 77 -9.48 8.20 -13.52
N GLY A 78 -8.19 8.52 -13.44
CA GLY A 78 -7.70 9.86 -13.01
C GLY A 78 -7.69 10.09 -11.49
N ARG A 79 -8.13 9.11 -10.70
CA ARG A 79 -8.04 9.12 -9.24
C ARG A 79 -6.77 8.41 -8.80
N ARG A 80 -6.21 8.85 -7.68
CA ARG A 80 -5.06 8.22 -7.03
C ARG A 80 -5.36 7.97 -5.55
N CYS A 81 -4.79 6.92 -4.99
CA CYS A 81 -4.77 6.66 -3.56
C CYS A 81 -3.39 6.20 -3.11
N ALA A 82 -3.09 6.37 -1.82
CA ALA A 82 -1.90 5.83 -1.20
C ALA A 82 -2.27 5.29 0.19
N LEU A 83 -1.87 4.07 0.51
CA LEU A 83 -1.99 3.46 1.83
C LEU A 83 -0.61 3.13 2.35
N GLN A 84 -0.33 3.52 3.59
CA GLN A 84 0.97 3.31 4.21
C GLN A 84 0.81 2.75 5.62
N SER A 85 1.62 1.76 5.97
CA SER A 85 1.69 1.28 7.36
C SER A 85 2.31 2.35 8.26
N GLU A 86 1.73 2.57 9.43
CA GLU A 86 2.29 3.52 10.38
C GLU A 86 3.72 3.10 10.78
N PRO A 87 4.63 4.08 10.94
CA PRO A 87 5.95 3.80 11.46
C PRO A 87 5.88 3.18 12.86
N PRO A 88 6.73 2.19 13.19
CA PRO A 88 6.84 1.69 14.55
C PRO A 88 7.09 2.83 15.56
N GLU A 89 7.91 3.82 15.21
CA GLU A 89 8.20 4.96 16.10
C GLU A 89 6.98 5.87 16.37
N ALA A 90 6.03 5.95 15.43
CA ALA A 90 4.80 6.72 15.62
C ALA A 90 3.84 6.00 16.58
N ILE A 91 3.80 4.67 16.50
CA ILE A 91 3.06 3.82 17.44
C ILE A 91 3.66 3.97 18.85
N PHE A 92 4.99 3.90 18.98
CA PHE A 92 5.66 4.10 20.27
C PHE A 92 5.35 5.46 20.89
N ARG A 93 5.31 6.56 20.12
CA ARG A 93 4.92 7.89 20.67
C ARG A 93 3.49 7.92 21.23
N ARG A 94 2.55 7.20 20.63
CA ARG A 94 1.17 7.13 21.14
C ARG A 94 1.05 6.31 22.42
N LEU A 95 2.00 5.40 22.65
CA LEU A 95 2.05 4.54 23.84
C LEU A 95 2.79 5.20 25.01
N LEU A 96 3.47 6.32 24.80
CA LEU A 96 4.10 7.08 25.88
C LEU A 96 3.03 7.87 26.64
N PRO A 97 2.96 7.74 27.98
CA PRO A 97 2.04 8.53 28.79
C PRO A 97 2.36 10.03 28.65
N ASP A 98 1.32 10.85 28.50
CA ASP A 98 1.46 12.30 28.37
C ASP A 98 2.15 12.88 29.62
N ARG A 99 3.40 13.29 29.46
CA ARG A 99 4.32 13.68 30.54
C ARG A 99 3.99 15.05 31.17
N ARG A 100 2.76 15.54 30.99
CA ARG A 100 2.24 16.80 31.55
C ARG A 100 1.79 16.70 33.01
N GLN A 101 2.16 15.64 33.73
CA GLN A 101 1.73 15.42 35.12
C GLN A 101 2.79 15.78 36.18
N TYR A 102 3.93 16.34 35.78
CA TYR A 102 4.98 16.79 36.72
C TYR A 102 5.18 18.30 36.67
N GLN A 103 4.10 19.08 36.81
CA GLN A 103 4.24 20.43 37.34
C GLN A 103 3.97 20.36 38.85
N LEU A 104 5.05 20.24 39.62
CA LEU A 104 5.02 20.47 41.06
C LEU A 104 4.80 21.97 41.27
N ALA A 105 3.71 22.30 41.97
CA ALA A 105 3.38 23.64 42.43
C ALA A 105 4.39 24.16 43.46
#